data_AF-A0A1Y1RQ49-F1
#
_entry.id   AF-A0A1Y1RQ49-F1
#
_cell.length_a   1.000
_cell.length_b   1.000
_cell.length_c   1.000
_cell.angle_alpha   90.00
_cell.angle_beta   90.00
_cell.angle_gamma   90.00
#
_symmetry.space_group_name_H-M   'P 1'
#
loop_
_entity.id
_entity.type
_entity.pdbx_description
1 polymer ?
#
loop_
_entity_poly.entity_id
_entity_poly.type
_entity_poly.pdbx_seq_one_letter_code
_entity_poly.pdbx_strand_id
1 'polypeptide(L)'
;MSESDHSFWPARPGLETSVRADRRINGIADVTFQSTLAATAGREQTALAFKDEINVFRRTLMYIGLPGSTRWYSTPAPRSSTQLRDVVFFRRAQGAKGRDFRNFMHQKLAPTVLAQAGISELRTETFLPWHKKTWDTPNVAHDNPKADRYQGLMVIGFESEAARADFYQQAAPKLNASIDGVVSAIHAFAIEETKVFVEDSRRLNP
;
A
#
# COMPACT_ATOMS: atom_id res chain seq x y z
N MET A 1 -17.33 -8.10 1.50
CA MET A 1 -16.07 -8.47 0.80
C MET A 1 -16.06 -9.97 0.55
N SER A 2 -16.11 -10.31 -0.73
CA SER A 2 -16.03 -11.66 -1.31
C SER A 2 -14.58 -12.17 -1.29
N GLU A 3 -14.33 -13.48 -1.47
CA GLU A 3 -12.98 -14.03 -1.69
C GLU A 3 -12.29 -13.43 -2.93
N SER A 4 -13.05 -12.82 -3.84
CA SER A 4 -12.55 -12.16 -5.06
C SER A 4 -11.83 -10.83 -4.82
N ASP A 5 -11.95 -10.23 -3.64
CA ASP A 5 -11.55 -8.83 -3.41
C ASP A 5 -10.11 -8.71 -2.92
N HIS A 6 -9.38 -9.82 -2.79
CA HIS A 6 -7.96 -9.85 -2.43
C HIS A 6 -7.26 -11.10 -2.95
N SER A 7 -5.95 -11.21 -2.72
CA SER A 7 -5.12 -12.37 -3.09
C SER A 7 -5.05 -12.65 -4.62
N PHE A 8 -5.40 -11.68 -5.46
CA PHE A 8 -5.42 -11.85 -6.92
C PHE A 8 -4.09 -11.52 -7.61
N TRP A 9 -3.00 -11.35 -6.85
CA TRP A 9 -1.66 -11.28 -7.44
C TRP A 9 -1.28 -12.65 -8.01
N PRO A 10 -0.72 -12.74 -9.24
CA PRO A 10 -0.41 -14.01 -9.87
C PRO A 10 0.59 -14.83 -9.04
N ALA A 11 0.24 -16.09 -8.80
CA ALA A 11 1.04 -17.01 -8.01
C ALA A 11 2.37 -17.35 -8.70
N ARG A 12 3.42 -17.58 -7.89
CA ARG A 12 4.73 -18.08 -8.32
C ARG A 12 5.34 -18.91 -7.17
N PRO A 13 6.08 -20.01 -7.44
CA PRO A 13 6.80 -20.72 -6.39
C PRO A 13 7.72 -19.79 -5.58
N GLY A 14 7.66 -19.90 -4.26
CA GLY A 14 8.47 -19.08 -3.34
C GLY A 14 7.93 -17.67 -3.08
N LEU A 15 6.78 -17.30 -3.66
CA LEU A 15 6.10 -16.03 -3.43
C LEU A 15 4.78 -16.26 -2.69
N GLU A 16 4.62 -15.69 -1.50
CA GLU A 16 3.34 -15.68 -0.79
C GLU A 16 2.40 -14.65 -1.42
N THR A 17 1.30 -15.10 -2.03
CA THR A 17 0.27 -14.22 -2.62
C THR A 17 -1.09 -14.33 -1.95
N SER A 18 -1.33 -15.40 -1.20
CA SER A 18 -2.56 -15.64 -0.46
C SER A 18 -2.55 -14.93 0.89
N VAL A 19 -3.50 -14.04 1.10
CA VAL A 19 -3.69 -13.33 2.36
C VAL A 19 -4.36 -14.23 3.39
N ARG A 20 -3.70 -14.43 4.54
CA ARG A 20 -4.31 -15.13 5.69
C ARG A 20 -5.47 -14.32 6.27
N ALA A 21 -6.54 -15.00 6.65
CA ALA A 21 -7.75 -14.36 7.19
C ALA A 21 -7.48 -13.45 8.41
N ASP A 22 -6.55 -13.83 9.29
CA ASP A 22 -6.18 -13.07 10.49
C ASP A 22 -5.26 -11.86 10.22
N ARG A 23 -4.75 -11.75 8.98
CA ARG A 23 -3.87 -10.68 8.50
C ARG A 23 -4.50 -9.86 7.37
N ARG A 24 -5.78 -10.09 7.05
CA ARG A 24 -6.53 -9.32 6.05
C ARG A 24 -6.61 -7.85 6.47
N ILE A 25 -6.35 -6.96 5.52
CA ILE A 25 -6.54 -5.51 5.69
C ILE A 25 -7.94 -5.17 5.21
N ASN A 26 -8.73 -4.53 6.08
CA ASN A 26 -10.13 -4.16 5.78
C ASN A 26 -10.33 -2.67 5.48
N GLY A 27 -9.29 -1.86 5.67
CA GLY A 27 -9.33 -0.44 5.39
C GLY A 27 -7.93 0.15 5.56
N ILE A 28 -7.71 1.29 4.91
CA ILE A 28 -6.47 2.05 5.02
C ILE A 28 -6.85 3.49 5.28
N ALA A 29 -6.43 4.01 6.42
CA ALA A 29 -6.37 5.44 6.65
C ALA A 29 -4.98 5.90 6.23
N ASP A 30 -4.93 6.82 5.27
CA ASP A 30 -3.69 7.30 4.69
C ASP A 30 -3.61 8.82 4.79
N VAL A 31 -2.46 9.31 5.23
CA VAL A 31 -2.21 10.72 5.51
C VAL A 31 -0.82 11.08 4.99
N THR A 32 -0.79 12.02 4.05
CA THR A 32 0.46 12.59 3.55
C THR A 32 0.60 14.03 4.05
N PHE A 33 1.72 14.33 4.71
CA PHE A 33 2.01 15.67 5.21
C PHE A 33 2.87 16.47 4.22
N GLN A 34 2.65 17.78 4.17
CA GLN A 34 3.50 18.70 3.39
C GLN A 34 4.94 18.80 3.92
N SER A 35 5.15 18.53 5.21
CA SER A 35 6.47 18.53 5.83
C SER A 35 6.53 17.64 7.07
N THR A 36 7.73 17.30 7.52
CA THR A 36 7.96 16.52 8.75
C THR A 36 7.52 17.26 10.02
N LEU A 37 7.61 18.60 10.01
CA LEU A 37 7.15 19.45 11.12
C LEU A 37 5.63 19.40 11.27
N ALA A 38 4.88 19.32 10.17
CA ALA A 38 3.41 19.23 10.20
C ALA A 38 2.90 17.99 10.94
N ALA A 39 3.65 16.89 10.94
CA ALA A 39 3.30 15.68 11.69
C ALA A 39 3.27 15.91 13.21
N THR A 40 4.08 16.84 13.73
CA THR A 40 4.10 17.15 15.17
C THR A 40 2.93 18.01 15.64
N ALA A 41 2.30 18.75 14.72
CA ALA A 41 1.15 19.61 15.01
C ALA A 41 -0.18 18.82 15.13
N GLY A 42 -0.22 17.56 14.70
CA GLY A 42 -1.44 16.72 14.65
C GLY A 42 -1.71 15.88 15.90
N ARG A 43 -1.13 16.21 17.06
CA ARG A 43 -1.23 15.38 18.29
C ARG A 43 -2.66 15.24 18.82
N GLU A 44 -3.48 16.29 18.71
CA GLU A 44 -4.88 16.24 19.17
C GLU A 44 -5.77 15.41 18.24
N GLN A 45 -5.55 15.50 16.93
CA GLN A 45 -6.25 14.70 15.92
C GLN A 45 -5.84 13.22 16.01
N THR A 46 -4.56 12.97 16.31
CA THR A 46 -4.06 11.64 16.67
C THR A 46 -4.79 11.11 17.89
N ALA A 47 -4.96 11.91 18.95
CA ALA A 47 -5.70 11.51 20.14
C ALA A 47 -7.19 11.21 19.88
N LEU A 48 -7.82 11.84 18.90
CA LEU A 48 -9.18 11.52 18.46
C LEU A 48 -9.23 10.17 17.74
N ALA A 49 -8.29 9.91 16.81
CA ALA A 49 -8.16 8.59 16.18
C ALA A 49 -7.97 7.49 17.24
N PHE A 50 -7.13 7.73 18.25
CA PHE A 50 -6.91 6.78 19.36
C PHE A 50 -8.21 6.41 20.11
N LYS A 51 -9.16 7.34 20.25
CA LYS A 51 -10.45 7.07 20.92
C LYS A 51 -11.40 6.24 20.06
N ASP A 52 -11.36 6.44 18.74
CA ASP A 52 -12.19 5.69 17.79
C ASP A 52 -11.66 4.26 17.60
N GLU A 53 -10.33 4.07 17.61
CA GLU A 53 -9.73 2.76 17.37
C GLU A 53 -10.15 1.70 18.40
N ILE A 54 -10.26 2.10 19.67
CA ILE A 54 -10.60 1.19 20.79
C ILE A 54 -11.95 0.50 20.58
N ASN A 55 -12.89 1.17 19.90
CA ASN A 55 -14.26 0.67 19.73
C ASN A 55 -14.50 -0.03 18.39
N VAL A 56 -13.64 0.23 17.38
CA VAL A 56 -13.90 -0.19 16.00
C VAL A 56 -12.90 -1.23 15.49
N PHE A 57 -11.65 -1.24 15.97
CA PHE A 57 -10.61 -2.06 15.38
C PHE A 57 -10.09 -3.16 16.30
N ARG A 58 -10.04 -4.38 15.75
CA ARG A 58 -9.33 -5.51 16.36
C ARG A 58 -7.81 -5.33 16.30
N ARG A 59 -7.29 -4.64 15.28
CA ARG A 59 -5.86 -4.44 15.04
C ARG A 59 -5.63 -3.19 14.18
N THR A 60 -4.66 -2.37 14.58
CA THR A 60 -4.19 -1.22 13.80
C THR A 60 -2.69 -1.35 13.57
N LEU A 61 -2.25 -1.22 12.32
CA LEU A 61 -0.84 -1.28 11.94
C LEU A 61 -0.40 0.08 11.38
N MET A 62 0.52 0.72 12.08
CA MET A 62 1.14 1.96 11.61
C MET A 62 2.35 1.68 10.73
N TYR A 63 2.35 2.26 9.53
CA TYR A 63 3.49 2.35 8.64
C TYR A 63 3.86 3.81 8.42
N ILE A 64 5.16 4.12 8.48
CA ILE A 64 5.67 5.49 8.33
C ILE A 64 6.64 5.53 7.16
N GLY A 65 6.46 6.47 6.25
CA GLY A 65 7.41 6.83 5.20
C GLY A 65 8.25 8.05 5.59
N LEU A 66 9.48 8.12 5.11
CA LEU A 66 10.30 9.34 5.17
C LEU A 66 10.11 10.17 3.89
N PRO A 67 10.50 11.46 3.88
CA PRO A 67 10.59 12.22 2.64
C PRO A 67 11.30 11.43 1.53
N GLY A 68 10.70 11.38 0.35
CA GLY A 68 11.21 10.62 -0.81
C GLY A 68 10.98 9.10 -0.76
N SER A 69 10.36 8.55 0.28
CA SER A 69 9.95 7.14 0.32
C SER A 69 8.62 6.86 -0.38
N THR A 70 7.81 7.90 -0.54
CA THR A 70 6.57 7.90 -1.33
C THR A 70 6.81 8.63 -2.65
N ARG A 71 6.29 8.07 -3.75
CA ARG A 71 6.38 8.66 -5.09
C ARG A 71 5.03 8.58 -5.78
N TRP A 72 4.60 9.71 -6.32
CA TRP A 72 3.48 9.86 -7.23
C TRP A 72 4.03 9.95 -8.64
N TYR A 73 3.45 9.21 -9.57
CA TYR A 73 3.93 9.13 -10.94
C TYR A 73 2.92 9.76 -11.89
N SER A 74 3.43 10.45 -12.90
CA SER A 74 2.62 10.78 -14.08
C SER A 74 2.26 9.49 -14.80
N THR A 75 0.98 9.31 -15.08
CA THR A 75 0.43 8.12 -15.72
C THR A 75 0.04 8.38 -17.17
N PRO A 76 0.01 7.35 -18.03
CA PRO A 76 -0.44 7.50 -19.41
C PRO A 76 -1.88 8.02 -19.51
N ALA A 77 -2.75 7.59 -18.60
CA ALA A 77 -4.12 8.06 -18.48
C ALA A 77 -4.26 9.14 -17.39
N PRO A 78 -5.15 10.12 -17.55
CA PRO A 78 -5.40 11.15 -16.55
C PRO A 78 -6.06 10.54 -15.30
N ARG A 79 -5.71 11.02 -14.10
CA ARG A 79 -6.29 10.51 -12.82
C ARG A 79 -7.82 10.50 -12.79
N SER A 80 -8.47 11.46 -13.44
CA SER A 80 -9.94 11.56 -13.53
C SER A 80 -10.61 10.39 -14.25
N SER A 81 -9.85 9.59 -15.00
CA SER A 81 -10.33 8.38 -15.68
C SER A 81 -10.31 7.12 -14.79
N THR A 82 -9.83 7.21 -13.55
CA THR A 82 -9.73 6.06 -12.63
C THR A 82 -11.12 5.50 -12.31
N GLN A 83 -11.42 4.29 -12.79
CA GLN A 83 -12.66 3.57 -12.49
C GLN A 83 -12.46 2.54 -11.38
N LEU A 84 -11.29 1.90 -11.33
CA LEU A 84 -10.94 0.87 -10.36
C LEU A 84 -9.64 1.25 -9.66
N ARG A 85 -9.52 0.92 -8.37
CA ARG A 85 -8.26 1.00 -7.63
C ARG A 85 -7.96 -0.32 -6.98
N ASP A 86 -6.68 -0.67 -6.97
CA ASP A 86 -6.15 -1.70 -6.10
C ASP A 86 -5.03 -1.13 -5.22
N VAL A 87 -4.83 -1.76 -4.06
CA VAL A 87 -3.63 -1.61 -3.25
C VAL A 87 -2.89 -2.94 -3.21
N VAL A 88 -1.58 -2.88 -3.43
CA VAL A 88 -0.69 -4.04 -3.43
C VAL A 88 0.37 -3.83 -2.36
N PHE A 89 0.42 -4.72 -1.37
CA PHE A 89 1.42 -4.72 -0.32
C PHE A 89 2.58 -5.65 -0.64
N PHE A 90 3.79 -5.21 -0.29
CA PHE A 90 5.03 -5.93 -0.56
C PHE A 90 5.78 -6.23 0.73
N ARG A 91 6.16 -7.50 0.90
CA ARG A 91 7.03 -7.97 1.98
C ARG A 91 8.42 -8.22 1.44
N ARG A 92 9.40 -7.53 2.01
CA ARG A 92 10.82 -7.71 1.69
C ARG A 92 11.28 -9.08 2.19
N ALA A 93 12.00 -9.81 1.34
CA ALA A 93 12.56 -11.10 1.67
C ALA A 93 13.56 -11.01 2.84
N GLN A 94 13.65 -12.09 3.62
CA GLN A 94 14.62 -12.21 4.70
C GLN A 94 16.04 -12.11 4.11
N GLY A 95 16.88 -11.26 4.71
CA GLY A 95 18.27 -11.04 4.26
C GLY A 95 18.44 -10.00 3.14
N ALA A 96 17.38 -9.65 2.39
CA ALA A 96 17.45 -8.63 1.35
C ALA A 96 17.82 -7.25 1.93
N LYS A 97 18.60 -6.42 1.24
CA LYS A 97 18.89 -5.07 1.77
C LYS A 97 17.70 -4.15 1.52
N GLY A 98 17.47 -3.19 2.43
CA GLY A 98 16.42 -2.18 2.25
C GLY A 98 16.60 -1.34 0.99
N ARG A 99 17.85 -1.12 0.56
CA ARG A 99 18.19 -0.46 -0.71
C ARG A 99 17.70 -1.27 -1.92
N ASP A 100 17.94 -2.58 -1.92
CA ASP A 100 17.57 -3.45 -3.05
C ASP A 100 16.05 -3.50 -3.21
N PHE A 101 15.32 -3.59 -2.08
CA PHE A 101 13.87 -3.49 -2.06
C PHE A 101 13.36 -2.14 -2.57
N ARG A 102 13.96 -1.02 -2.13
CA ARG A 102 13.59 0.32 -2.61
C ARG A 102 13.86 0.47 -4.11
N ASN A 103 14.98 -0.07 -4.60
CA ASN A 103 15.32 -0.07 -6.01
C ASN A 103 14.32 -0.90 -6.81
N PHE A 104 13.92 -2.08 -6.32
CA PHE A 104 12.84 -2.85 -6.93
C PHE A 104 11.56 -2.02 -7.04
N MET A 105 11.08 -1.43 -5.93
CA MET A 105 9.83 -0.66 -5.90
C MET A 105 9.83 0.52 -6.89
N HIS A 106 10.92 1.29 -6.96
CA HIS A 106 10.91 2.55 -7.72
C HIS A 106 11.58 2.49 -9.09
N GLN A 107 12.50 1.55 -9.33
CA GLN A 107 13.27 1.44 -10.57
C GLN A 107 12.89 0.24 -11.44
N LYS A 108 12.13 -0.72 -10.90
CA LYS A 108 11.64 -1.88 -11.64
C LYS A 108 10.11 -1.91 -11.67
N LEU A 109 9.49 -2.02 -10.49
CA LEU A 109 8.04 -2.09 -10.35
C LEU A 109 7.34 -0.90 -11.01
N ALA A 110 7.63 0.33 -10.57
CA ALA A 110 6.93 1.49 -11.09
C ALA A 110 7.10 1.69 -12.62
N PRO A 111 8.32 1.63 -13.21
CA PRO A 111 8.46 1.72 -14.67
C PRO A 111 7.73 0.63 -15.45
N THR A 112 7.74 -0.62 -14.96
CA THR A 112 7.02 -1.72 -15.63
C THR A 112 5.50 -1.52 -15.60
N VAL A 113 4.97 -0.99 -14.49
CA VAL A 113 3.55 -0.63 -14.36
C VAL A 113 3.21 0.51 -15.32
N LEU A 114 4.01 1.59 -15.33
CA LEU A 114 3.77 2.77 -16.19
C LEU A 114 3.87 2.48 -17.69
N ALA A 115 4.54 1.39 -18.08
CA ALA A 115 4.58 0.93 -19.46
C ALA A 115 3.28 0.26 -19.92
N GLN A 116 2.33 -0.03 -19.01
CA GLN A 116 1.04 -0.61 -19.38
C GLN A 116 0.05 0.48 -19.80
N ALA A 117 -0.79 0.16 -20.79
CA ALA A 117 -1.93 1.00 -21.14
C ALA A 117 -3.01 0.93 -20.05
N GLY A 118 -3.83 1.97 -19.94
CA GLY A 118 -4.97 2.00 -19.03
C GLY A 118 -4.63 2.18 -17.54
N ILE A 119 -3.36 2.48 -17.20
CA ILE A 119 -2.98 2.90 -15.85
C ILE A 119 -3.26 4.39 -15.70
N SER A 120 -4.15 4.74 -14.77
CA SER A 120 -4.63 6.11 -14.52
C SER A 120 -4.15 6.68 -13.19
N GLU A 121 -3.64 5.83 -12.30
CA GLU A 121 -2.99 6.25 -11.07
C GLU A 121 -1.85 5.29 -10.74
N LEU A 122 -0.71 5.85 -10.31
CA LEU A 122 0.34 5.07 -9.69
C LEU A 122 0.99 5.85 -8.56
N ARG A 123 0.98 5.22 -7.39
CA ARG A 123 1.75 5.64 -6.23
C ARG A 123 2.50 4.46 -5.66
N THR A 124 3.74 4.69 -5.22
CA THR A 124 4.51 3.67 -4.49
C THR A 124 5.04 4.24 -3.19
N GLU A 125 5.09 3.40 -2.17
CA GLU A 125 5.60 3.77 -0.85
C GLU A 125 6.53 2.69 -0.32
N THR A 126 7.57 3.14 0.40
CA THR A 126 8.46 2.27 1.18
C THR A 126 8.47 2.73 2.62
N PHE A 127 8.38 1.78 3.54
CA PHE A 127 8.19 2.06 4.96
C PHE A 127 9.49 2.01 5.74
N LEU A 128 9.56 2.79 6.81
CA LEU A 128 10.55 2.66 7.85
C LEU A 128 10.41 1.32 8.59
N PRO A 129 11.48 0.86 9.26
CA PRO A 129 11.37 -0.24 10.20
C PRO A 129 10.31 0.07 11.27
N TRP A 130 9.31 -0.80 11.40
CA TRP A 130 8.32 -0.67 12.46
C TRP A 130 8.96 -0.69 13.86
N HIS A 131 8.40 0.13 14.74
CA HIS A 131 8.84 0.30 16.12
C HIS A 131 7.63 0.37 17.04
N LYS A 132 7.59 -0.47 18.10
CA LYS A 132 6.38 -0.63 18.94
C LYS A 132 5.84 0.68 19.54
N LYS A 133 6.72 1.62 19.91
CA LYS A 133 6.30 2.87 20.56
C LYS A 133 5.70 3.92 19.60
N THR A 134 5.61 3.66 18.30
CA THR A 134 5.03 4.64 17.36
C THR A 134 3.52 4.70 17.45
N TRP A 135 2.86 3.64 17.93
CA TRP A 135 1.39 3.58 18.08
C TRP A 135 1.03 2.49 19.10
N ASP A 136 0.43 2.88 20.24
CA ASP A 136 0.12 1.98 21.36
C ASP A 136 -1.21 2.41 22.01
N THR A 137 -2.34 2.16 21.32
CA THR A 137 -3.68 2.32 21.89
C THR A 137 -3.99 1.15 22.82
N PRO A 138 -4.53 1.40 24.05
CA PRO A 138 -4.96 0.33 24.93
C PRO A 138 -6.02 -0.57 24.26
N ASN A 139 -5.94 -1.89 24.49
CA ASN A 139 -6.89 -2.90 24.01
C ASN A 139 -6.98 -3.10 22.49
N VAL A 140 -6.11 -2.48 21.69
CA VAL A 140 -5.98 -2.73 20.26
C VAL A 140 -4.68 -3.48 19.98
N ALA A 141 -4.73 -4.49 19.11
CA ALA A 141 -3.50 -5.19 18.74
C ALA A 141 -2.65 -4.30 17.79
N HIS A 142 -1.37 -4.10 18.14
CA HIS A 142 -0.37 -3.44 17.29
C HIS A 142 0.80 -4.37 16.95
N ASP A 143 0.61 -5.68 17.13
CA ASP A 143 1.62 -6.68 16.80
C ASP A 143 1.89 -6.65 15.28
N ASN A 144 3.12 -6.32 14.93
CA ASN A 144 3.57 -6.37 13.54
C ASN A 144 4.80 -7.30 13.45
N PRO A 145 4.63 -8.62 13.64
CA PRO A 145 5.74 -9.56 13.69
C PRO A 145 6.52 -9.54 12.36
N LYS A 146 7.82 -9.79 12.42
CA LYS A 146 8.71 -9.70 11.24
C LYS A 146 8.22 -10.55 10.06
N ALA A 147 7.60 -11.70 10.35
CA ALA A 147 7.08 -12.60 9.33
C ALA A 147 5.89 -12.03 8.55
N ASP A 148 5.08 -11.14 9.14
CA ASP A 148 3.84 -10.63 8.54
C ASP A 148 3.94 -9.16 8.09
N ARG A 149 5.03 -8.48 8.47
CA ARG A 149 5.21 -7.04 8.27
C ARG A 149 5.46 -6.68 6.82
N TYR A 150 4.71 -5.73 6.25
CA TYR A 150 5.03 -5.17 4.94
C TYR A 150 6.14 -4.11 5.01
N GLN A 151 6.87 -3.92 3.91
CA GLN A 151 7.91 -2.90 3.78
C GLN A 151 7.61 -1.87 2.70
N GLY A 152 6.54 -2.06 1.93
CA GLY A 152 6.05 -1.07 0.99
C GLY A 152 4.65 -1.41 0.49
N LEU A 153 4.07 -0.45 -0.22
CA LEU A 153 2.84 -0.62 -0.96
C LEU A 153 2.91 0.04 -2.32
N MET A 154 1.98 -0.33 -3.18
CA MET A 154 1.63 0.37 -4.41
C MET A 154 0.13 0.60 -4.42
N VAL A 155 -0.30 1.81 -4.76
CA VAL A 155 -1.68 2.08 -5.18
C VAL A 155 -1.67 2.23 -6.68
N ILE A 156 -2.55 1.49 -7.35
CA ILE A 156 -2.69 1.47 -8.80
C ILE A 156 -4.14 1.73 -9.17
N GLY A 157 -4.37 2.64 -10.11
CA GLY A 157 -5.68 2.92 -10.68
C GLY A 157 -5.75 2.48 -12.13
N PHE A 158 -6.91 1.99 -12.53
CA PHE A 158 -7.19 1.51 -13.87
C PHE A 158 -8.34 2.27 -14.50
N GLU A 159 -8.27 2.49 -15.81
CA GLU A 159 -9.34 3.09 -16.62
C GLU A 159 -10.53 2.14 -16.82
N SER A 160 -10.34 0.83 -16.67
CA SER A 160 -11.39 -0.17 -16.90
C SER A 160 -11.03 -1.54 -16.29
N GLU A 161 -12.03 -2.42 -16.18
CA GLU A 161 -11.84 -3.84 -15.85
C GLU A 161 -10.86 -4.53 -16.81
N ALA A 162 -10.92 -4.20 -18.10
CA ALA A 162 -10.02 -4.78 -19.11
C ALA A 162 -8.56 -4.40 -18.85
N ALA A 163 -8.28 -3.12 -18.56
CA ALA A 163 -6.94 -2.66 -18.22
C ALA A 163 -6.42 -3.32 -16.93
N ARG A 164 -7.29 -3.48 -15.93
CA ARG A 164 -6.97 -4.20 -14.70
C ARG A 164 -6.63 -5.67 -14.97
N ALA A 165 -7.46 -6.36 -15.74
CA ALA A 165 -7.23 -7.75 -16.12
C ALA A 165 -5.91 -7.92 -16.89
N ASP A 166 -5.65 -7.06 -17.89
CA ASP A 166 -4.42 -7.07 -18.67
C ASP A 166 -3.18 -6.87 -17.79
N PHE A 167 -3.22 -5.96 -16.82
CA PHE A 167 -2.13 -5.77 -15.88
C PHE A 167 -1.81 -7.05 -15.11
N TYR A 168 -2.80 -7.73 -14.52
CA TYR A 168 -2.57 -8.94 -13.73
C TYR A 168 -2.23 -10.17 -14.59
N GLN A 169 -2.68 -10.22 -15.84
CA GLN A 169 -2.38 -11.32 -16.76
C GLN A 169 -1.03 -11.17 -17.46
N GLN A 170 -0.59 -9.93 -17.74
CA GLN A 170 0.57 -9.68 -18.60
C GLN A 170 1.74 -9.03 -17.86
N ALA A 171 1.50 -8.04 -17.01
CA ALA A 171 2.56 -7.26 -16.37
C ALA A 171 2.99 -7.85 -15.02
N ALA A 172 2.04 -8.21 -14.16
CA ALA A 172 2.33 -8.78 -12.85
C ALA A 172 3.16 -10.09 -12.90
N PRO A 173 2.94 -11.03 -13.85
CA PRO A 173 3.80 -12.21 -13.98
C PRO A 173 5.23 -11.87 -14.42
N LYS A 174 5.42 -10.84 -15.25
CA LYS A 174 6.77 -10.36 -15.63
C LYS A 174 7.50 -9.76 -14.45
N LEU A 175 6.78 -9.03 -13.59
CA LEU A 175 7.31 -8.51 -12.34
C LEU A 175 7.76 -9.63 -11.41
N ASN A 176 7.01 -10.74 -11.36
CA ASN A 176 7.40 -11.91 -10.58
C ASN A 176 8.80 -12.44 -10.97
N ALA A 177 9.27 -12.27 -12.21
CA ALA A 177 10.62 -12.68 -12.60
C ALA A 177 11.74 -11.78 -12.03
N SER A 178 11.40 -10.59 -11.51
CA SER A 178 12.35 -9.56 -11.05
C SER A 178 12.47 -9.46 -9.53
N ILE A 179 11.79 -10.33 -8.77
CA ILE A 179 11.70 -10.22 -7.30
C ILE A 179 12.64 -11.14 -6.52
N ASP A 180 13.42 -11.99 -7.21
CA ASP A 180 14.21 -13.05 -6.57
C ASP A 180 15.15 -12.50 -5.51
N GLY A 181 15.04 -13.06 -4.30
CA GLY A 181 15.82 -12.64 -3.13
C GLY A 181 15.48 -11.24 -2.59
N VAL A 182 14.50 -10.54 -3.16
CA VAL A 182 14.12 -9.16 -2.77
C VAL A 182 12.74 -9.10 -2.12
N VAL A 183 11.75 -9.83 -2.64
CA VAL A 183 10.37 -9.85 -2.14
C VAL A 183 9.97 -11.28 -1.80
N SER A 184 9.33 -11.49 -0.66
CA SER A 184 8.83 -12.80 -0.22
C SER A 184 7.30 -12.90 -0.22
N ALA A 185 6.58 -11.77 -0.22
CA ALA A 185 5.12 -11.77 -0.34
C ALA A 185 4.62 -10.56 -1.12
N ILE A 186 3.58 -10.76 -1.94
CA ILE A 186 2.84 -9.69 -2.64
C ILE A 186 1.35 -9.93 -2.48
N HIS A 187 0.67 -9.03 -1.79
CA HIS A 187 -0.75 -9.17 -1.48
C HIS A 187 -1.55 -8.03 -2.11
N ALA A 188 -2.38 -8.36 -3.09
CA ALA A 188 -3.25 -7.42 -3.77
C ALA A 188 -4.65 -7.39 -3.13
N PHE A 189 -5.23 -6.21 -3.04
CA PHE A 189 -6.57 -5.96 -2.51
C PHE A 189 -7.28 -4.95 -3.43
N ALA A 190 -8.54 -5.22 -3.74
CA ALA A 190 -9.39 -4.27 -4.44
C ALA A 190 -9.82 -3.17 -3.46
N ILE A 191 -9.85 -1.92 -3.94
CA ILE A 191 -10.40 -0.79 -3.22
C ILE A 191 -11.81 -0.54 -3.75
N GLU A 192 -12.80 -0.83 -2.92
CA GLU A 192 -14.21 -0.60 -3.24
C GLU A 192 -14.53 0.91 -3.29
N GLU A 193 -13.99 1.67 -2.34
CA GLU A 193 -14.26 3.11 -2.24
C GLU A 193 -13.03 3.87 -1.72
N THR A 194 -12.80 5.07 -2.22
CA THR A 194 -11.79 6.01 -1.70
C THR A 194 -12.47 7.32 -1.33
N LYS A 195 -12.42 7.69 -0.05
CA LYS A 195 -12.93 8.97 0.44
C LYS A 195 -11.79 9.93 0.73
N VAL A 196 -11.80 11.08 0.06
CA VAL A 196 -10.81 12.14 0.26
C VAL A 196 -11.45 13.23 1.12
N PHE A 197 -10.92 13.42 2.32
CA PHE A 197 -11.41 14.45 3.26
C PHE A 197 -10.59 15.73 3.22
N VAL A 198 -9.32 15.63 2.80
CA VAL A 198 -8.39 16.75 2.71
C VAL A 198 -7.57 16.60 1.43
N GLU A 199 -7.54 17.66 0.62
CA GLU A 199 -6.72 17.77 -0.58
C GLU A 199 -6.03 19.13 -0.58
N ASP A 200 -4.73 19.18 -0.91
CA ASP A 200 -3.92 20.40 -0.88
C ASP A 200 -4.07 21.24 0.40
N SER A 201 -4.11 20.54 1.54
CA SER A 201 -4.31 21.12 2.88
C SER A 201 -5.64 21.86 3.07
N ARG A 202 -6.63 21.59 2.22
CA ARG A 202 -8.00 22.11 2.32
C ARG A 202 -8.95 20.97 2.62
N ARG A 203 -9.84 21.19 3.60
CA ARG A 203 -10.92 20.24 3.89
C ARG A 203 -11.90 20.26 2.72
N LEU A 204 -12.22 19.07 2.22
CA LEU A 204 -13.32 18.87 1.28
C LEU A 204 -14.60 18.68 2.10
N ASN A 205 -15.68 19.32 1.68
CA ASN A 205 -17.00 19.01 2.24
C ASN A 205 -17.45 17.68 1.62
N PRO A 206 -17.70 16.64 2.45
CA PRO A 206 -18.09 15.32 1.96
C PRO A 206 -19.51 15.33 1.37
#